data_AF-A0A926V657-F1
#
_entry.id   AF-A0A926V657-F1
#
_cell.length_a   1.000
_cell.length_b   1.000
_cell.length_c   1.000
_cell.angle_alpha   90.00
_cell.angle_beta   90.00
_cell.angle_gamma   90.00
#
_symmetry.space_group_name_H-M   'P 1'
#
loop_
_entity.id
_entity.type
_entity.pdbx_description
1 polymer ?
#
loop_
_entity_poly.entity_id
_entity_poly.type
_entity_poly.pdbx_seq_one_letter_code
_entity_poly.pdbx_strand_id
1 'polypeptide(L)'
;MAHILKITDQRAVLKRRPVYVGELPEADKFPINQLTQYEIQSYAYADSFGDFDEHIKFTLKDGNLKGFNTWFIFNRFAEVEFDGQVVYPMEEQTAAQILEITQDTILKRRPVASSELAEEEMYKATKGMTFELHSYAYADAKGEFNNHIRFAINNQEQYIRGLSTWYAYEQHAQVKFDDTVVYPVPNAPADSPAPAKTTTSSSTQYKGKAISVPGKGTVYTDQPIISGGSFTWGDATHGGVRVPQSAQHANNMVALATQLQKARNQIGKPFRVTSWYRPNPWNARAGGAKRSQHLEGKGVDIVVQGFMGADLARQFVSWWPGGLGIYPGNRRHILHLDVGPKRKWGF
;
A
#
# COMPACT_ATOMS: atom_id res chain seq x y z
N MET A 1 7.75 12.38 -26.51
CA MET A 1 6.37 12.13 -26.04
C MET A 1 6.23 12.75 -24.66
N ALA A 2 5.23 13.60 -24.48
CA ALA A 2 5.04 14.42 -23.30
C ALA A 2 3.70 14.12 -22.67
N HIS A 3 3.65 14.09 -21.33
CA HIS A 3 2.38 14.10 -20.61
C HIS A 3 1.97 15.55 -20.37
N ILE A 4 0.73 15.91 -20.67
CA ILE A 4 0.18 17.26 -20.52
C ILE A 4 -1.01 17.21 -19.57
N LEU A 5 -0.97 18.00 -18.48
CA LEU A 5 -2.13 18.27 -17.64
C LEU A 5 -2.90 19.46 -18.23
N LYS A 6 -4.16 19.26 -18.61
CA LYS A 6 -5.08 20.31 -19.08
C LYS A 6 -6.08 20.68 -17.99
N ILE A 7 -6.25 21.98 -17.73
CA ILE A 7 -7.25 22.49 -16.78
C ILE A 7 -8.57 22.76 -17.51
N THR A 8 -9.63 22.07 -17.09
CA THR A 8 -10.93 22.09 -17.77
C THR A 8 -11.97 22.97 -17.09
N ASP A 9 -11.82 23.29 -15.80
CA ASP A 9 -12.76 24.12 -15.02
C ASP A 9 -12.11 25.40 -14.49
N GLN A 10 -12.78 26.55 -14.65
CA GLN A 10 -12.35 27.87 -14.18
C GLN A 10 -12.28 28.02 -12.65
N ARG A 11 -12.93 27.12 -11.90
CA ARG A 11 -12.89 27.06 -10.43
C ARG A 11 -11.70 26.26 -9.91
N ALA A 12 -10.86 25.71 -10.78
CA ALA A 12 -9.73 24.89 -10.40
C ALA A 12 -8.73 25.66 -9.52
N VAL A 13 -8.19 24.97 -8.52
CA VAL A 13 -7.13 25.48 -7.65
C VAL A 13 -6.13 24.36 -7.46
N LEU A 14 -4.85 24.62 -7.74
CA LEU A 14 -3.80 23.66 -7.39
C LEU A 14 -3.52 23.72 -5.90
N LYS A 15 -3.31 22.55 -5.31
CA LYS A 15 -3.19 22.36 -3.87
C LYS A 15 -1.90 21.65 -3.52
N ARG A 16 -1.35 21.98 -2.35
CA ARG A 16 -0.17 21.29 -1.79
C ARG A 16 -0.52 19.93 -1.16
N ARG A 17 -1.80 19.65 -0.90
CA ARG A 17 -2.31 18.43 -0.26
C ARG A 17 -3.67 18.03 -0.87
N PRO A 18 -4.03 16.74 -0.93
CA PRO A 18 -5.31 16.26 -1.46
C PRO A 18 -6.41 16.41 -0.41
N VAL A 19 -6.86 17.64 -0.17
CA VAL A 19 -7.96 17.96 0.76
C VAL A 19 -8.85 19.06 0.15
N TYR A 20 -10.02 19.30 0.74
CA TYR A 20 -10.93 20.34 0.28
C TYR A 20 -10.30 21.75 0.37
N VAL A 21 -10.64 22.64 -0.57
CA VAL A 21 -9.99 23.97 -0.69
C VAL A 21 -10.24 24.87 0.52
N GLY A 22 -11.39 24.71 1.18
CA GLY A 22 -11.74 25.45 2.40
C GLY A 22 -10.86 25.12 3.61
N GLU A 23 -10.14 24.00 3.57
CA GLU A 23 -9.29 23.53 4.67
C GLU A 23 -7.81 23.96 4.51
N LEU A 24 -7.48 24.63 3.40
CA LEU A 24 -6.10 25.03 3.09
C LEU A 24 -5.85 26.51 3.40
N PRO A 25 -4.68 26.85 3.98
CA PRO A 25 -4.18 28.23 4.01
C PRO A 25 -3.96 28.77 2.59
N GLU A 26 -4.05 30.09 2.40
CA GLU A 26 -3.81 30.74 1.08
C GLU A 26 -2.41 30.48 0.51
N ALA A 27 -1.42 30.26 1.37
CA ALA A 27 -0.06 29.90 0.95
C ALA A 27 0.01 28.53 0.23
N ASP A 28 -0.93 27.62 0.54
CA ASP A 28 -0.98 26.25 -0.01
C ASP A 28 -1.86 26.16 -1.27
N LYS A 29 -2.40 27.30 -1.73
CA LYS A 29 -3.26 27.41 -2.91
C LYS A 29 -2.51 28.11 -4.03
N PHE A 30 -2.74 27.65 -5.26
CA PHE A 30 -2.35 28.38 -6.46
C PHE A 30 -3.58 28.54 -7.36
N PRO A 31 -4.11 29.77 -7.50
CA PRO A 31 -5.21 30.03 -8.41
C PRO A 31 -4.72 29.90 -9.86
N ILE A 32 -5.57 29.34 -10.72
CA ILE A 32 -5.26 29.07 -12.11
C ILE A 32 -6.42 29.56 -12.97
N ASN A 33 -6.11 30.05 -14.17
CA ASN A 33 -7.11 30.42 -15.15
C ASN A 33 -7.50 29.19 -15.99
N GLN A 34 -8.74 29.17 -16.49
CA GLN A 34 -9.20 28.13 -17.40
C GLN A 34 -8.29 28.06 -18.65
N LEU A 35 -8.13 26.85 -19.23
CA LEU A 35 -7.29 26.58 -20.41
C LEU A 35 -5.77 26.59 -20.18
N THR A 36 -5.31 26.74 -18.93
CA THR A 36 -3.88 26.58 -18.62
C THR A 36 -3.47 25.11 -18.83
N GLN A 37 -2.32 24.88 -19.43
CA GLN A 37 -1.75 23.55 -19.64
C GLN A 37 -0.36 23.46 -19.03
N TYR A 38 -0.03 22.30 -18.47
CA TYR A 38 1.28 22.05 -17.87
C TYR A 38 1.88 20.77 -18.43
N GLU A 39 3.13 20.82 -18.87
CA GLU A 39 3.88 19.60 -19.13
C GLU A 39 4.28 18.95 -17.80
N ILE A 40 3.98 17.66 -17.64
CA ILE A 40 4.17 16.93 -16.39
C ILE A 40 5.15 15.77 -16.57
N GLN A 41 5.98 15.56 -15.56
CA GLN A 41 6.90 14.43 -15.47
C GLN A 41 6.17 13.15 -15.03
N SER A 42 5.17 13.27 -14.16
CA SER A 42 4.41 12.13 -13.64
C SER A 42 3.04 12.55 -13.09
N TYR A 43 2.09 11.62 -13.06
CA TYR A 43 0.80 11.75 -12.37
C TYR A 43 0.38 10.44 -11.69
N ALA A 44 -0.51 10.54 -10.70
CA ALA A 44 -1.17 9.42 -10.04
C ALA A 44 -2.52 9.87 -9.45
N TYR A 45 -3.52 8.99 -9.40
CA TYR A 45 -4.86 9.26 -8.86
C TYR A 45 -5.21 8.44 -7.61
N ALA A 46 -4.37 7.45 -7.28
CA ALA A 46 -4.46 6.65 -6.06
C ALA A 46 -3.08 6.23 -5.58
N ASP A 47 -2.98 5.87 -4.30
CA ASP A 47 -1.83 5.15 -3.74
C ASP A 47 -2.27 3.85 -3.04
N SER A 48 -1.31 3.20 -2.38
CA SER A 48 -1.51 1.93 -1.67
C SER A 48 -2.56 1.98 -0.54
N PHE A 49 -2.99 3.19 -0.16
CA PHE A 49 -3.95 3.45 0.92
C PHE A 49 -5.34 3.86 0.42
N GLY A 50 -5.54 3.93 -0.91
CA GLY A 50 -6.78 4.35 -1.55
C GLY A 50 -6.57 5.54 -2.48
N ASP A 51 -7.68 6.09 -2.98
CA ASP A 51 -7.65 7.25 -3.87
C ASP A 51 -7.13 8.49 -3.13
N PHE A 52 -6.54 9.44 -3.84
CA PHE A 52 -6.11 10.72 -3.26
C PHE A 52 -7.30 11.65 -2.99
N ASP A 53 -8.36 11.15 -2.35
CA ASP A 53 -9.57 11.90 -2.04
C ASP A 53 -10.14 12.62 -3.29
N GLU A 54 -10.28 11.89 -4.40
CA GLU A 54 -10.68 12.41 -5.71
C GLU A 54 -9.68 13.41 -6.36
N HIS A 55 -8.39 13.37 -6.01
CA HIS A 55 -7.37 14.23 -6.62
C HIS A 55 -6.42 13.47 -7.55
N ILE A 56 -5.92 14.19 -8.56
CA ILE A 56 -4.70 13.83 -9.29
C ILE A 56 -3.53 14.48 -8.57
N LYS A 57 -2.55 13.66 -8.18
CA LYS A 57 -1.21 14.13 -7.85
C LYS A 57 -0.40 14.22 -9.14
N PHE A 58 0.27 15.34 -9.40
CA PHE A 58 1.14 15.47 -10.56
C PHE A 58 2.43 16.24 -10.22
N THR A 59 3.45 16.05 -11.05
CA THR A 59 4.74 16.76 -10.95
C THR A 59 5.03 17.47 -12.26
N LEU A 60 5.29 18.78 -12.21
CA LEU A 60 5.70 19.58 -13.37
C LEU A 60 7.01 19.06 -13.94
N LYS A 61 7.11 18.98 -15.27
CA LYS A 61 8.33 18.55 -15.94
C LYS A 61 9.44 19.58 -15.81
N ASP A 62 9.10 20.85 -16.09
CA ASP A 62 10.04 21.96 -16.06
C ASP A 62 9.52 23.08 -15.15
N GLY A 63 10.38 23.58 -14.26
CA GLY A 63 10.10 24.73 -13.40
C GLY A 63 9.34 24.42 -12.10
N ASN A 64 8.79 25.48 -11.50
CA ASN A 64 8.03 25.42 -10.26
C ASN A 64 6.98 26.55 -10.19
N LEU A 65 5.94 26.33 -9.40
CA LEU A 65 4.94 27.34 -9.04
C LEU A 65 5.12 27.66 -7.56
N LYS A 66 5.30 28.93 -7.20
CA LYS A 66 5.57 29.35 -5.81
C LYS A 66 6.70 28.53 -5.11
N GLY A 67 7.72 28.10 -5.85
CA GLY A 67 8.82 27.29 -5.31
C GLY A 67 8.56 25.78 -5.27
N PHE A 68 7.44 25.28 -5.80
CA PHE A 68 7.06 23.86 -5.74
C PHE A 68 6.76 23.26 -7.12
N ASN A 69 7.21 22.02 -7.35
CA ASN A 69 6.99 21.28 -8.59
C ASN A 69 5.91 20.19 -8.50
N THR A 70 5.54 19.73 -7.30
CA THR A 70 4.46 18.73 -7.11
C THR A 70 3.19 19.38 -6.56
N TRP A 71 2.05 19.04 -7.15
CA TRP A 71 0.75 19.62 -6.84
C TRP A 71 -0.38 18.57 -6.91
N PHE A 72 -1.53 18.92 -6.34
CA PHE A 72 -2.77 18.17 -6.41
C PHE A 72 -3.87 19.01 -7.05
N ILE A 73 -4.75 18.37 -7.82
CA ILE A 73 -5.96 18.98 -8.39
C ILE A 73 -7.11 17.99 -8.29
N PHE A 74 -8.35 18.45 -8.07
CA PHE A 74 -9.51 17.57 -8.15
C PHE A 74 -9.62 16.95 -9.54
N ASN A 75 -9.83 15.63 -9.61
CA ASN A 75 -9.86 14.87 -10.86
C ASN A 75 -10.86 15.41 -11.88
N ARG A 76 -12.06 15.82 -11.44
CA ARG A 76 -13.10 16.43 -12.30
C ARG A 76 -12.75 17.79 -12.91
N PHE A 77 -11.62 18.40 -12.54
CA PHE A 77 -11.20 19.73 -13.02
C PHE A 77 -9.98 19.68 -13.94
N ALA A 78 -9.46 18.49 -14.23
CA ALA A 78 -8.29 18.34 -15.07
C ALA A 78 -8.25 17.01 -15.83
N GLU A 79 -7.65 17.07 -17.02
CA GLU A 79 -7.37 15.92 -17.87
C GLU A 79 -5.85 15.74 -18.00
N VAL A 80 -5.39 14.50 -18.17
CA VAL A 80 -4.00 14.21 -18.54
C VAL A 80 -4.01 13.64 -19.95
N GLU A 81 -3.18 14.19 -20.82
CA GLU A 81 -2.95 13.68 -22.16
C GLU A 81 -1.55 13.07 -22.29
N PHE A 82 -1.43 12.03 -23.10
CA PHE A 82 -0.16 11.52 -23.61
C PHE A 82 -0.23 11.50 -25.12
N ASP A 83 0.69 12.21 -25.77
CA ASP A 83 0.77 12.30 -27.24
C ASP A 83 -0.53 12.77 -27.92
N GLY A 84 -1.25 13.71 -27.27
CA GLY A 84 -2.49 14.30 -27.77
C GLY A 84 -3.76 13.48 -27.51
N GLN A 85 -3.65 12.33 -26.84
CA GLN A 85 -4.80 11.53 -26.41
C GLN A 85 -5.02 11.67 -24.91
N VAL A 86 -6.27 11.87 -24.48
CA VAL A 86 -6.65 11.90 -23.06
C VAL A 86 -6.47 10.50 -22.46
N VAL A 87 -5.62 10.40 -21.44
CA VAL A 87 -5.34 9.17 -20.67
C VAL A 87 -5.88 9.24 -19.24
N TYR A 88 -6.44 10.40 -18.83
CA TYR A 88 -7.15 10.58 -17.57
C TYR A 88 -8.08 11.83 -17.61
N PRO A 89 -9.28 11.82 -16.99
CA PRO A 89 -9.96 10.61 -16.54
C PRO A 89 -10.23 9.73 -17.77
N MET A 90 -10.24 8.42 -17.60
CA MET A 90 -10.68 7.55 -18.68
C MET A 90 -12.17 7.84 -18.88
N GLU A 91 -12.56 8.50 -19.98
CA GLU A 91 -13.97 8.77 -20.28
C GLU A 91 -14.76 7.47 -20.28
N GLU A 92 -15.97 7.50 -19.70
CA GLU A 92 -16.92 6.39 -19.69
C GLU A 92 -17.21 5.91 -21.12
N GLN A 93 -16.47 4.89 -21.57
CA GLN A 93 -17.13 3.73 -22.13
C GLN A 93 -17.69 2.95 -20.95
N THR A 94 -18.94 2.52 -21.04
CA THR A 94 -19.64 1.61 -20.11
C THR A 94 -19.03 0.21 -20.10
N ALA A 95 -17.71 0.12 -20.17
CA ALA A 95 -16.95 -1.11 -20.18
C ALA A 95 -16.72 -1.53 -18.73
N ALA A 96 -17.67 -2.28 -18.17
CA ALA A 96 -17.45 -2.97 -16.92
C ALA A 96 -16.19 -3.83 -17.07
N GLN A 97 -15.28 -3.75 -16.09
CA GLN A 97 -14.19 -4.73 -16.00
C GLN A 97 -14.82 -6.05 -15.60
N ILE A 98 -14.71 -7.08 -16.44
CA ILE A 98 -15.35 -8.36 -16.22
C ILE A 98 -14.27 -9.41 -15.95
N LEU A 99 -14.35 -10.09 -14.81
CA LEU A 99 -13.66 -11.36 -14.64
C LEU A 99 -14.50 -12.44 -15.31
N GLU A 100 -13.97 -13.15 -16.30
CA GLU A 100 -14.58 -14.32 -16.92
C GLU A 100 -13.80 -15.58 -16.53
N ILE A 101 -14.53 -16.62 -16.10
CA ILE A 101 -13.96 -17.94 -15.81
C ILE A 101 -13.84 -18.74 -17.11
N THR A 102 -12.62 -19.06 -17.51
CA THR A 102 -12.32 -19.74 -18.78
C THR A 102 -12.30 -21.27 -18.66
N GLN A 103 -12.16 -21.77 -17.43
CA GLN A 103 -12.17 -23.19 -17.08
C GLN A 103 -12.74 -23.39 -15.66
N ASP A 104 -13.43 -24.52 -15.43
CA ASP A 104 -13.92 -24.89 -14.10
C ASP A 104 -12.82 -24.79 -13.05
N THR A 105 -13.11 -24.05 -11.97
CA THR A 105 -12.12 -23.69 -10.96
C THR A 105 -12.75 -23.46 -9.60
N ILE A 106 -11.90 -23.15 -8.61
CA ILE A 106 -12.32 -22.77 -7.28
C ILE A 106 -11.87 -21.32 -7.05
N LEU A 107 -12.86 -20.45 -6.82
CA LEU A 107 -12.63 -19.11 -6.27
C LEU A 107 -12.35 -19.23 -4.77
N LYS A 108 -11.35 -18.50 -4.32
CA LYS A 108 -10.79 -18.66 -2.98
C LYS A 108 -10.82 -17.37 -2.20
N ARG A 109 -10.96 -17.47 -0.88
CA ARG A 109 -10.78 -16.32 0.02
C ARG A 109 -9.31 -15.95 0.24
N ARG A 110 -8.40 -16.88 -0.02
CA ARG A 110 -6.94 -16.71 0.07
C ARG A 110 -6.25 -17.44 -1.09
N PRO A 111 -5.14 -16.93 -1.65
CA PRO A 111 -4.44 -17.55 -2.77
C PRO A 111 -3.54 -18.70 -2.31
N VAL A 112 -4.12 -19.75 -1.72
CA VAL A 112 -3.41 -20.97 -1.28
C VAL A 112 -4.00 -22.22 -1.97
N ALA A 113 -3.42 -23.39 -1.74
CA ALA A 113 -3.97 -24.62 -2.31
C ALA A 113 -5.38 -24.88 -1.76
N SER A 114 -6.29 -25.42 -2.58
CA SER A 114 -7.67 -25.66 -2.16
C SER A 114 -7.78 -26.67 -1.01
N SER A 115 -6.80 -27.57 -0.86
CA SER A 115 -6.69 -28.49 0.27
C SER A 115 -6.42 -27.79 1.62
N GLU A 116 -5.98 -26.53 1.59
CA GLU A 116 -5.69 -25.71 2.77
C GLU A 116 -6.83 -24.74 3.12
N LEU A 117 -7.95 -24.84 2.40
CA LEU A 117 -9.11 -23.98 2.56
C LEU A 117 -10.28 -24.76 3.16
N ALA A 118 -11.00 -24.09 4.04
CA ALA A 118 -12.30 -24.59 4.48
C ALA A 118 -13.35 -24.45 3.36
N GLU A 119 -14.45 -25.19 3.43
CA GLU A 119 -15.48 -25.21 2.37
C GLU A 119 -16.11 -23.81 2.14
N GLU A 120 -16.24 -23.02 3.20
CA GLU A 120 -16.73 -21.65 3.18
C GLU A 120 -15.74 -20.65 2.53
N GLU A 121 -14.46 -21.00 2.49
CA GLU A 121 -13.41 -20.22 1.81
C GLU A 121 -13.32 -20.53 0.32
N MET A 122 -14.11 -21.52 -0.13
CA MET A 122 -14.15 -22.00 -1.50
C MET A 122 -15.51 -21.72 -2.13
N TYR A 123 -15.45 -21.38 -3.41
CA TYR A 123 -16.63 -21.32 -4.25
C TYR A 123 -16.31 -21.95 -5.60
N LYS A 124 -17.08 -22.98 -5.96
CA LYS A 124 -16.94 -23.64 -7.26
C LYS A 124 -17.46 -22.70 -8.33
N ALA A 125 -16.60 -22.33 -9.26
CA ALA A 125 -16.97 -21.51 -10.41
C ALA A 125 -16.80 -22.35 -11.67
N THR A 126 -17.83 -22.35 -12.52
CA THR A 126 -17.83 -23.09 -13.77
C THR A 126 -17.39 -22.20 -14.93
N LYS A 127 -16.85 -22.80 -15.98
CA LYS A 127 -16.54 -22.12 -17.23
C LYS A 127 -17.74 -21.29 -17.72
N GLY A 128 -17.47 -20.04 -18.10
CA GLY A 128 -18.47 -19.08 -18.59
C GLY A 128 -19.09 -18.19 -17.52
N MET A 129 -18.83 -18.42 -16.22
CA MET A 129 -19.26 -17.48 -15.18
C MET A 129 -18.51 -16.15 -15.30
N THR A 130 -19.23 -15.04 -15.10
CA THR A 130 -18.69 -13.68 -15.16
C THR A 130 -18.99 -12.89 -13.90
N PHE A 131 -18.09 -11.96 -13.54
CA PHE A 131 -18.26 -11.03 -12.42
C PHE A 131 -17.88 -9.62 -12.85
N GLU A 132 -18.77 -8.65 -12.63
CA GLU A 132 -18.41 -7.24 -12.78
C GLU A 132 -17.50 -6.82 -11.62
N LEU A 133 -16.39 -6.17 -11.95
CA LEU A 133 -15.34 -5.86 -11.00
C LEU A 133 -15.34 -4.37 -10.67
N HIS A 134 -15.28 -4.06 -9.38
CA HIS A 134 -14.88 -2.74 -8.90
C HIS A 134 -13.36 -2.58 -9.03
N SER A 135 -12.60 -3.65 -8.80
CA SER A 135 -11.14 -3.66 -8.95
C SER A 135 -10.59 -5.07 -9.10
N TYR A 136 -9.42 -5.19 -9.71
CA TYR A 136 -8.63 -6.41 -9.73
C TYR A 136 -7.14 -6.10 -9.61
N ALA A 137 -6.38 -7.09 -9.17
CA ALA A 137 -4.93 -7.05 -9.10
C ALA A 137 -4.39 -8.44 -9.46
N TYR A 138 -3.39 -8.47 -10.33
CA TYR A 138 -2.61 -9.65 -10.66
C TYR A 138 -1.14 -9.33 -10.38
N ALA A 139 -0.37 -10.32 -9.95
CA ALA A 139 1.04 -10.12 -9.66
C ALA A 139 1.83 -10.28 -10.97
N ASP A 140 2.69 -9.32 -11.29
CA ASP A 140 3.72 -9.50 -12.32
C ASP A 140 4.88 -10.35 -11.76
N ALA A 141 5.99 -10.46 -12.53
CA ALA A 141 7.15 -11.35 -12.31
C ALA A 141 7.84 -11.31 -10.93
N LYS A 142 7.31 -10.57 -9.94
CA LYS A 142 7.76 -10.49 -8.55
C LYS A 142 6.78 -11.07 -7.50
N GLY A 143 5.64 -11.61 -7.94
CA GLY A 143 4.87 -12.70 -7.29
C GLY A 143 4.42 -12.54 -5.83
N GLU A 144 3.22 -11.99 -5.57
CA GLU A 144 2.59 -12.04 -4.23
C GLU A 144 1.13 -12.55 -4.19
N PHE A 145 0.62 -13.19 -5.26
CA PHE A 145 -0.71 -13.84 -5.23
C PHE A 145 -0.69 -15.32 -5.64
N ASN A 146 0.47 -16.00 -5.61
CA ASN A 146 0.59 -17.44 -5.94
C ASN A 146 -0.14 -17.84 -7.24
N ASN A 147 0.07 -17.10 -8.32
CA ASN A 147 -0.62 -17.31 -9.61
C ASN A 147 -2.14 -17.12 -9.52
N HIS A 148 -2.61 -16.18 -8.71
CA HIS A 148 -4.03 -15.82 -8.63
C HIS A 148 -4.25 -14.34 -8.95
N ILE A 149 -5.40 -14.07 -9.57
CA ILE A 149 -5.99 -12.75 -9.70
C ILE A 149 -6.77 -12.49 -8.42
N ARG A 150 -6.44 -11.43 -7.69
CA ARG A 150 -7.32 -10.89 -6.65
C ARG A 150 -8.33 -9.97 -7.31
N PHE A 151 -9.60 -10.10 -6.98
CA PHE A 151 -10.65 -9.24 -7.54
C PHE A 151 -11.68 -8.86 -6.48
N ALA A 152 -12.34 -7.73 -6.69
CA ALA A 152 -13.46 -7.24 -5.90
C ALA A 152 -14.66 -7.01 -6.82
N ILE A 153 -15.76 -7.69 -6.52
CA ILE A 153 -17.02 -7.62 -7.25
C ILE A 153 -17.67 -6.25 -7.03
N ASN A 154 -18.19 -5.64 -8.09
CA ASN A 154 -18.81 -4.32 -8.09
C ASN A 154 -20.24 -4.35 -7.54
N ASN A 155 -21.06 -5.28 -8.04
CA ASN A 155 -22.47 -5.35 -7.68
C ASN A 155 -22.70 -6.28 -6.46
N GLN A 156 -23.36 -5.76 -5.43
CA GLN A 156 -23.71 -6.50 -4.22
C GLN A 156 -24.56 -7.75 -4.50
N GLU A 157 -25.37 -7.75 -5.56
CA GLU A 157 -26.17 -8.91 -5.97
C GLU A 157 -25.32 -10.09 -6.46
N GLN A 158 -24.11 -9.82 -6.95
CA GLN A 158 -23.15 -10.84 -7.39
C GLN A 158 -22.21 -11.30 -6.26
N TYR A 159 -22.36 -10.79 -5.03
CA TYR A 159 -21.50 -11.17 -3.93
C TYR A 159 -21.60 -12.66 -3.62
N ILE A 160 -20.47 -13.34 -3.75
CA ILE A 160 -20.37 -14.76 -3.40
C ILE A 160 -20.39 -14.87 -1.88
N ARG A 161 -21.41 -15.55 -1.34
CA ARG A 161 -21.62 -15.72 0.11
C ARG A 161 -21.64 -14.36 0.86
N GLY A 162 -22.15 -13.30 0.22
CA GLY A 162 -22.21 -11.95 0.80
C GLY A 162 -20.87 -11.21 0.86
N LEU A 163 -19.84 -11.68 0.14
CA LEU A 163 -18.50 -11.12 0.15
C LEU A 163 -18.07 -10.68 -1.25
N SER A 164 -17.48 -9.49 -1.35
CA SER A 164 -17.05 -8.90 -2.63
C SER A 164 -15.67 -9.37 -3.10
N THR A 165 -14.74 -9.70 -2.20
CA THR A 165 -13.33 -9.94 -2.55
C THR A 165 -12.99 -11.42 -2.64
N TRP A 166 -12.39 -11.86 -3.74
CA TRP A 166 -12.01 -13.26 -3.98
C TRP A 166 -10.71 -13.36 -4.79
N TYR A 167 -10.19 -14.59 -4.89
CA TYR A 167 -9.03 -14.94 -5.69
C TYR A 167 -9.40 -16.02 -6.71
N ALA A 168 -9.03 -15.82 -7.97
CA ALA A 168 -9.16 -16.80 -9.04
C ALA A 168 -7.78 -17.26 -9.47
N TYR A 169 -7.59 -18.54 -9.75
CA TYR A 169 -6.33 -19.00 -10.36
C TYR A 169 -6.18 -18.40 -11.76
N GLU A 170 -5.05 -17.76 -12.02
CA GLU A 170 -4.88 -16.87 -13.16
C GLU A 170 -4.92 -17.57 -14.52
N GLN A 171 -4.65 -18.88 -14.57
CA GLN A 171 -4.77 -19.66 -15.81
C GLN A 171 -6.22 -20.10 -16.10
N HIS A 172 -7.14 -19.93 -15.15
CA HIS A 172 -8.55 -20.33 -15.26
C HIS A 172 -9.50 -19.13 -15.35
N ALA A 173 -8.97 -17.91 -15.40
CA ALA A 173 -9.77 -16.71 -15.48
C ALA A 173 -9.05 -15.64 -16.30
N GLN A 174 -9.84 -14.79 -16.95
CA GLN A 174 -9.35 -13.64 -17.68
C GLN A 174 -10.12 -12.40 -17.24
N VAL A 175 -9.49 -11.23 -17.33
CA VAL A 175 -10.16 -9.95 -17.15
C VAL A 175 -10.35 -9.31 -18.50
N LYS A 176 -11.57 -8.92 -18.79
CA LYS A 176 -11.94 -8.17 -19.98
C LYS A 176 -12.27 -6.73 -19.63
N PHE A 177 -11.96 -5.84 -20.55
CA PHE A 177 -12.45 -4.49 -20.61
C PHE A 177 -12.99 -4.27 -22.02
N ASP A 178 -14.28 -3.93 -22.14
CA ASP A 178 -14.95 -3.74 -23.44
C ASP A 178 -14.78 -4.94 -24.40
N ASP A 179 -15.12 -6.14 -23.91
CA ASP A 179 -14.92 -7.44 -24.59
C ASP A 179 -13.48 -7.81 -25.00
N THR A 180 -12.52 -6.91 -24.73
CA THR A 180 -11.09 -7.12 -24.99
C THR A 180 -10.44 -7.71 -23.75
N VAL A 181 -9.71 -8.82 -23.91
CA VAL A 181 -8.94 -9.42 -22.82
C VAL A 181 -7.80 -8.47 -22.44
N VAL A 182 -7.82 -7.93 -21.22
CA VAL A 182 -6.77 -7.08 -20.65
C VAL A 182 -5.88 -7.84 -19.67
N TYR A 183 -6.33 -9.01 -19.22
CA TYR A 183 -5.52 -9.97 -18.49
C TYR A 183 -5.93 -11.42 -18.83
N PRO A 184 -4.99 -12.33 -19.15
CA PRO A 184 -3.57 -12.06 -19.33
C PRO A 184 -3.33 -11.14 -20.53
N VAL A 185 -2.24 -10.36 -20.50
CA VAL A 185 -1.95 -9.36 -21.55
C VAL A 185 -1.80 -10.07 -22.89
N PRO A 186 -2.68 -9.81 -23.89
CA PRO A 186 -2.56 -10.42 -25.21
C PRO A 186 -1.29 -9.86 -25.86
N ASN A 187 -0.35 -10.73 -26.24
CA ASN A 187 1.02 -10.46 -26.72
C ASN A 187 2.16 -10.56 -25.69
N ALA A 188 1.93 -11.08 -24.48
CA ALA A 188 3.01 -11.77 -23.77
C ALA A 188 3.41 -13.00 -24.62
N PRO A 189 4.69 -13.18 -25.02
CA PRO A 189 5.07 -14.29 -25.90
C PRO A 189 4.67 -15.64 -25.31
N ALA A 190 3.96 -16.44 -26.10
CA ALA A 190 3.46 -17.78 -25.75
C ALA A 190 4.57 -18.83 -25.49
N ASP A 191 5.85 -18.43 -25.55
CA ASP A 191 7.03 -19.26 -25.34
C ASP A 191 7.98 -18.73 -24.25
N SER A 192 7.50 -17.93 -23.29
CA SER A 192 8.28 -17.74 -22.06
C SER A 192 8.28 -19.08 -21.30
N PRO A 193 9.41 -19.80 -21.21
CA PRO A 193 9.43 -21.13 -20.66
C PRO A 193 8.95 -21.06 -19.22
N ALA A 194 8.05 -21.96 -18.84
CA ALA A 194 7.65 -22.17 -17.46
C ALA A 194 8.91 -22.11 -16.58
N PRO A 195 8.98 -21.30 -15.51
CA PRO A 195 10.16 -21.28 -14.67
C PRO A 195 10.24 -22.66 -14.04
N ALA A 196 11.18 -23.43 -14.56
CA ALA A 196 11.55 -24.74 -14.09
C ALA A 196 11.80 -24.67 -12.58
N LYS A 197 11.46 -25.76 -11.89
CA LYS A 197 12.08 -26.05 -10.59
C LYS A 197 13.58 -25.94 -10.76
N THR A 198 14.18 -24.87 -10.25
CA THR A 198 15.63 -24.75 -10.13
C THR A 198 15.97 -24.35 -8.71
N THR A 199 16.12 -25.39 -7.90
CA THR A 199 16.94 -25.41 -6.71
C THR A 199 18.36 -24.99 -7.10
N THR A 200 18.72 -23.70 -7.04
CA THR A 200 20.14 -23.32 -6.91
C THR A 200 20.31 -21.96 -6.24
N SER A 201 21.01 -22.02 -5.12
CA SER A 201 21.45 -20.95 -4.25
C SER A 201 22.43 -19.99 -4.94
N SER A 202 22.26 -18.70 -4.72
CA SER A 202 23.35 -17.69 -4.74
C SER A 202 22.94 -16.58 -3.77
N SER A 203 23.24 -16.70 -2.47
CA SER A 203 24.47 -16.25 -1.80
C SER A 203 24.81 -14.77 -2.00
N THR A 204 24.60 -14.01 -0.91
CA THR A 204 25.27 -12.76 -0.49
C THR A 204 24.74 -11.43 -1.04
N GLN A 205 23.73 -10.84 -0.37
CA GLN A 205 23.62 -9.37 -0.29
C GLN A 205 23.43 -8.88 1.15
N TYR A 206 22.73 -9.65 1.96
CA TYR A 206 22.51 -9.38 3.38
C TYR A 206 23.48 -10.19 4.25
N LYS A 207 24.15 -9.52 5.19
CA LYS A 207 25.14 -10.10 6.12
C LYS A 207 24.53 -10.40 7.50
N GLY A 208 23.29 -9.97 7.72
CA GLY A 208 22.56 -10.19 8.96
C GLY A 208 22.17 -11.65 9.18
N LYS A 209 21.64 -11.94 10.36
CA LYS A 209 21.16 -13.28 10.71
C LYS A 209 19.93 -13.62 9.86
N ALA A 210 19.92 -14.79 9.23
CA ALA A 210 18.74 -15.31 8.56
C ALA A 210 17.66 -15.71 9.59
N ILE A 211 16.41 -15.34 9.34
CA ILE A 211 15.24 -15.70 10.12
C ILE A 211 14.09 -16.13 9.20
N SER A 212 13.31 -17.12 9.62
CA SER A 212 12.10 -17.54 8.90
C SER A 212 10.91 -16.70 9.39
N VAL A 213 10.33 -15.89 8.52
CA VAL A 213 9.18 -15.05 8.83
C VAL A 213 7.93 -15.63 8.14
N PRO A 214 6.86 -15.96 8.89
CA PRO A 214 5.62 -16.45 8.32
C PRO A 214 5.06 -15.52 7.25
N GLY A 215 4.71 -16.07 6.08
CA GLY A 215 4.20 -15.30 4.94
C GLY A 215 5.24 -14.47 4.18
N LYS A 216 6.52 -14.46 4.61
CA LYS A 216 7.63 -13.75 3.95
C LYS A 216 8.84 -14.63 3.65
N GLY A 217 8.84 -15.89 4.11
CA GLY A 217 9.94 -16.83 3.87
C GLY A 217 11.18 -16.48 4.69
N THR A 218 12.36 -16.80 4.14
CA THR A 218 13.63 -16.44 4.80
C THR A 218 13.97 -14.99 4.50
N VAL A 219 14.16 -14.20 5.56
CA VAL A 219 14.64 -12.81 5.50
C VAL A 219 15.86 -12.64 6.40
N TYR A 220 16.60 -11.54 6.24
CA TYR A 220 17.82 -11.27 7.00
C TYR A 220 17.62 -10.09 7.95
N THR A 221 18.29 -10.09 9.11
CA THR A 221 18.09 -9.01 10.10
C THR A 221 18.51 -7.62 9.61
N ASP A 222 19.41 -7.52 8.63
CA ASP A 222 19.81 -6.25 7.98
C ASP A 222 19.00 -5.96 6.71
N GLN A 223 18.05 -6.83 6.35
CA GLN A 223 17.17 -6.62 5.21
C GLN A 223 16.06 -5.62 5.56
N PRO A 224 15.85 -4.56 4.75
CA PRO A 224 14.70 -3.67 4.88
C PRO A 224 13.36 -4.43 4.82
N ILE A 225 12.40 -4.05 5.67
CA ILE A 225 11.05 -4.64 5.67
C ILE A 225 10.28 -4.24 4.41
N ILE A 226 10.48 -3.02 3.94
CA ILE A 226 9.93 -2.49 2.68
C ILE A 226 11.09 -2.11 1.76
N SER A 227 10.90 -2.25 0.46
CA SER A 227 11.91 -1.87 -0.54
C SER A 227 12.27 -0.38 -0.41
N GLY A 228 13.58 -0.06 -0.39
CA GLY A 228 14.08 1.30 -0.18
C GLY A 228 13.86 1.87 1.24
N GLY A 229 13.31 1.07 2.16
CA GLY A 229 13.05 1.47 3.54
C GLY A 229 14.31 1.51 4.40
N SER A 230 14.24 2.29 5.48
CA SER A 230 15.30 2.42 6.48
C SER A 230 15.12 1.50 7.69
N PHE A 231 13.99 0.81 7.79
CA PHE A 231 13.67 -0.10 8.90
C PHE A 231 13.82 -1.55 8.46
N THR A 232 14.57 -2.31 9.24
CA THR A 232 14.98 -3.67 8.92
C THR A 232 14.20 -4.72 9.71
N TRP A 233 14.22 -5.97 9.24
CA TRP A 233 13.68 -7.09 10.01
C TRP A 233 14.38 -7.25 11.36
N GLY A 234 15.65 -6.88 11.49
CA GLY A 234 16.38 -6.86 12.75
C GLY A 234 15.82 -5.83 13.73
N ASP A 235 15.45 -4.64 13.26
CA ASP A 235 14.79 -3.63 14.10
C ASP A 235 13.47 -4.17 14.64
N ALA A 236 12.66 -4.75 13.75
CA ALA A 236 11.31 -5.16 14.11
C ALA A 236 11.24 -6.45 14.94
N THR A 237 12.24 -7.33 14.81
CA THR A 237 12.33 -8.63 15.50
C THR A 237 13.36 -8.67 16.61
N HIS A 238 13.96 -7.53 16.99
CA HIS A 238 15.01 -7.45 18.00
C HIS A 238 16.19 -8.39 17.68
N GLY A 239 16.82 -8.17 16.51
CA GLY A 239 17.94 -8.98 16.02
C GLY A 239 17.57 -10.43 15.69
N GLY A 240 16.30 -10.70 15.36
CA GLY A 240 15.81 -12.03 15.06
C GLY A 240 15.48 -12.89 16.28
N VAL A 241 15.38 -12.29 17.47
CA VAL A 241 15.00 -13.00 18.72
C VAL A 241 13.47 -13.08 18.86
N ARG A 242 12.75 -12.11 18.33
CA ARG A 242 11.29 -11.97 18.40
C ARG A 242 10.73 -12.14 17.00
N VAL A 243 10.77 -13.37 16.50
CA VAL A 243 10.24 -13.70 15.17
C VAL A 243 8.71 -13.66 15.19
N PRO A 244 8.04 -13.08 14.18
CA PRO A 244 6.58 -13.04 14.11
C PRO A 244 5.97 -14.43 14.16
N GLN A 245 4.95 -14.62 15.01
CA GLN A 245 4.30 -15.93 15.19
C GLN A 245 3.29 -16.27 14.09
N SER A 246 2.90 -15.31 13.25
CA SER A 246 1.90 -15.49 12.19
C SER A 246 2.20 -14.56 11.01
N ALA A 247 1.66 -14.92 9.83
CA ALA A 247 1.76 -14.06 8.65
C ALA A 247 1.06 -12.72 8.87
N GLN A 248 -0.01 -12.69 9.67
CA GLN A 248 -0.68 -11.45 10.05
C GLN A 248 0.23 -10.52 10.84
N HIS A 249 1.01 -11.05 11.80
CA HIS A 249 1.99 -10.23 12.54
C HIS A 249 3.04 -9.64 11.59
N ALA A 250 3.54 -10.43 10.64
CA ALA A 250 4.48 -9.96 9.62
C ALA A 250 3.88 -8.87 8.73
N ASN A 251 2.64 -9.05 8.26
CA ASN A 251 1.93 -8.05 7.45
C ASN A 251 1.68 -6.74 8.21
N ASN A 252 1.34 -6.84 9.50
CA ASN A 252 1.20 -5.68 10.37
C ASN A 252 2.52 -4.90 10.51
N MET A 253 3.66 -5.60 10.59
CA MET A 253 4.99 -4.98 10.63
C MET A 253 5.33 -4.29 9.31
N VAL A 254 4.95 -4.85 8.16
CA VAL A 254 5.08 -4.18 6.84
C VAL A 254 4.25 -2.89 6.81
N ALA A 255 2.98 -2.94 7.19
CA ALA A 255 2.11 -1.76 7.22
C ALA A 255 2.65 -0.65 8.14
N LEU A 256 3.14 -1.02 9.33
CA LEU A 256 3.75 -0.09 10.26
C LEU A 256 5.07 0.49 9.70
N ALA A 257 5.92 -0.32 9.07
CA ALA A 257 7.16 0.14 8.45
C ALA A 257 6.93 1.19 7.36
N THR A 258 5.87 1.05 6.56
CA THR A 258 5.49 2.04 5.55
C THR A 258 5.13 3.39 6.18
N GLN A 259 4.33 3.40 7.25
CA GLN A 259 3.98 4.64 7.96
C GLN A 259 5.18 5.25 8.69
N LEU A 260 6.02 4.40 9.28
CA LEU A 260 7.22 4.82 9.98
C LEU A 260 8.25 5.44 9.02
N GLN A 261 8.32 4.97 7.77
CA GLN A 261 9.15 5.59 6.75
C GLN A 261 8.67 6.99 6.38
N LYS A 262 7.34 7.21 6.26
CA LYS A 262 6.77 8.56 6.08
C LYS A 262 7.16 9.49 7.24
N ALA A 263 7.04 9.02 8.47
CA ALA A 263 7.45 9.77 9.67
C ALA A 263 8.96 10.09 9.68
N ARG A 264 9.81 9.10 9.36
CA ARG A 264 11.26 9.29 9.26
C ARG A 264 11.64 10.32 8.21
N ASN A 265 10.99 10.29 7.06
CA ASN A 265 11.22 11.25 5.97
C ASN A 265 10.81 12.68 6.38
N GLN A 266 9.69 12.85 7.09
CA GLN A 266 9.26 14.16 7.60
C GLN A 266 10.28 14.76 8.58
N ILE A 267 10.83 13.95 9.49
CA ILE A 267 11.80 14.43 10.49
C ILE A 267 13.20 14.63 9.88
N GLY A 268 13.53 13.90 8.81
CA GLY A 268 14.85 13.97 8.18
C GLY A 268 16.00 13.44 9.04
N LYS A 269 15.69 12.70 10.12
CA LYS A 269 16.69 12.07 11.00
C LYS A 269 16.46 10.57 11.14
N PRO A 270 17.51 9.77 11.40
CA PRO A 270 17.37 8.37 11.72
C PRO A 270 16.50 8.13 12.96
N PHE A 271 15.61 7.15 12.88
CA PHE A 271 14.83 6.67 14.01
C PHE A 271 15.51 5.44 14.57
N ARG A 272 15.82 5.46 15.87
CA ARG A 272 16.31 4.27 16.56
C ARG A 272 15.12 3.54 17.17
N VAL A 273 14.87 2.32 16.69
CA VAL A 273 13.85 1.43 17.25
C VAL A 273 14.33 0.90 18.60
N THR A 274 13.55 1.11 19.65
CA THR A 274 13.82 0.55 20.99
C THR A 274 13.00 -0.71 21.23
N SER A 275 11.81 -0.79 20.64
CA SER A 275 10.95 -1.98 20.67
C SER A 275 9.98 -1.97 19.51
N TRP A 276 9.67 -3.14 18.95
CA TRP A 276 8.65 -3.31 17.92
C TRP A 276 7.83 -4.56 18.20
N TYR A 277 8.03 -5.67 17.51
CA TYR A 277 7.30 -6.90 17.82
C TYR A 277 7.73 -7.44 19.19
N ARG A 278 6.76 -7.63 20.09
CA ARG A 278 6.97 -8.17 21.44
C ARG A 278 5.95 -9.28 21.69
N PRO A 279 6.22 -10.53 21.26
CA PRO A 279 5.40 -11.65 21.67
C PRO A 279 5.63 -11.96 23.16
N ASN A 280 4.74 -12.72 23.78
CA ASN A 280 5.03 -13.27 25.10
C ASN A 280 6.19 -14.29 24.99
N PRO A 281 7.11 -14.33 25.98
CA PRO A 281 7.06 -13.67 27.30
C PRO A 281 7.63 -12.23 27.34
N TRP A 282 8.14 -11.69 26.23
CA TRP A 282 8.83 -10.39 26.20
C TRP A 282 7.94 -9.21 26.57
N ASN A 283 6.67 -9.21 26.13
CA ASN A 283 5.73 -8.16 26.50
C ASN A 283 5.45 -8.15 28.01
N ALA A 284 5.26 -9.32 28.62
CA ALA A 284 5.07 -9.44 30.07
C ALA A 284 6.30 -8.96 30.86
N ARG A 285 7.52 -9.35 30.46
CA ARG A 285 8.78 -8.88 31.08
C ARG A 285 8.97 -7.37 31.00
N ALA A 286 8.46 -6.74 29.94
CA ALA A 286 8.48 -5.30 29.76
C ALA A 286 7.36 -4.56 30.54
N GLY A 287 6.49 -5.29 31.26
CA GLY A 287 5.30 -4.72 31.89
C GLY A 287 4.25 -4.23 30.89
N GLY A 288 4.23 -4.81 29.69
CA GLY A 288 3.35 -4.40 28.60
C GLY A 288 1.88 -4.77 28.84
N ALA A 289 0.98 -3.96 28.29
CA ALA A 289 -0.46 -4.20 28.39
C ALA A 289 -0.89 -5.54 27.75
N LYS A 290 -1.95 -6.15 28.28
CA LYS A 290 -2.51 -7.41 27.77
C LYS A 290 -2.98 -7.34 26.32
N ARG A 291 -3.42 -6.16 25.86
CA ARG A 291 -3.87 -5.87 24.49
C ARG A 291 -2.91 -4.92 23.74
N SER A 292 -1.62 -5.03 24.04
CA SER A 292 -0.56 -4.22 23.44
C SER A 292 -0.46 -4.44 21.93
N GLN A 293 -0.35 -3.37 21.14
CA GLN A 293 -0.14 -3.49 19.69
C GLN A 293 1.21 -4.08 19.31
N HIS A 294 2.19 -4.09 20.24
CA HIS A 294 3.44 -4.79 20.04
C HIS A 294 3.27 -6.32 19.94
N LEU A 295 2.24 -6.90 20.59
CA LEU A 295 1.91 -8.33 20.49
C LEU A 295 1.47 -8.70 19.07
N GLU A 296 0.87 -7.75 18.37
CA GLU A 296 0.28 -7.93 17.04
C GLU A 296 1.23 -7.51 15.91
N GLY A 297 2.42 -7.00 16.20
CA GLY A 297 3.33 -6.41 15.20
C GLY A 297 2.91 -5.03 14.69
N LYS A 298 1.89 -4.44 15.31
CA LYS A 298 1.30 -3.14 14.93
C LYS A 298 1.93 -1.95 15.62
N GLY A 299 2.72 -2.15 16.68
CA GLY A 299 3.29 -1.08 17.51
C GLY A 299 4.82 -1.03 17.52
N VAL A 300 5.36 0.18 17.62
CA VAL A 300 6.79 0.49 17.69
C VAL A 300 7.06 1.62 18.70
N ASP A 301 8.15 1.49 19.45
CA ASP A 301 8.70 2.49 20.36
C ASP A 301 10.02 3.00 19.74
N ILE A 302 10.11 4.29 19.44
CA ILE A 302 11.26 4.92 18.78
C ILE A 302 11.88 6.02 19.62
N VAL A 303 13.18 6.28 19.38
CA VAL A 303 13.87 7.49 19.82
C VAL A 303 14.53 8.17 18.63
N VAL A 304 14.55 9.51 18.65
CA VAL A 304 15.23 10.32 17.62
C VAL A 304 16.17 11.29 18.31
N GLN A 305 17.42 11.33 17.86
CA GLN A 305 18.44 12.16 18.49
C GLN A 305 18.05 13.65 18.46
N GLY A 306 18.04 14.25 19.65
CA GLY A 306 17.68 15.66 19.86
C GLY A 306 16.17 15.93 20.01
N PHE A 307 15.34 14.89 20.14
CA PHE A 307 13.90 15.06 20.35
C PHE A 307 13.42 14.42 21.66
N MET A 308 12.44 15.05 22.30
CA MET A 308 11.57 14.37 23.26
C MET A 308 10.46 13.63 22.51
N GLY A 309 9.88 12.61 23.16
CA GLY A 309 8.70 11.91 22.63
C GLY A 309 7.55 12.86 22.36
N ALA A 310 7.32 13.83 23.26
CA ALA A 310 6.32 14.90 23.09
C ALA A 310 6.59 15.79 21.86
N ASP A 311 7.85 16.02 21.50
CA ASP A 311 8.19 16.82 20.33
C ASP A 311 7.83 16.08 19.05
N LEU A 312 8.21 14.80 18.96
CA LEU A 312 7.86 13.94 17.83
C LEU A 312 6.35 13.70 17.74
N ALA A 313 5.68 13.52 18.88
CA ALA A 313 4.24 13.37 18.96
C ALA A 313 3.52 14.52 18.26
N ARG A 314 3.94 15.76 18.55
CA ARG A 314 3.39 16.96 17.91
C ARG A 314 3.61 17.00 16.39
N GLN A 315 4.66 16.36 15.87
CA GLN A 315 4.91 16.28 14.43
C GLN A 315 3.94 15.35 13.69
N PHE A 316 3.39 14.35 14.38
CA PHE A 316 2.58 13.29 13.76
C PHE A 316 1.12 13.29 14.19
N VAL A 317 0.76 14.04 15.24
CA VAL A 317 -0.57 14.05 15.88
C VAL A 317 -1.74 14.32 14.93
N SER A 318 -1.48 15.00 13.81
CA SER A 318 -2.46 15.39 12.80
C SER A 318 -2.70 14.33 11.72
N TRP A 319 -1.74 13.42 11.48
CA TRP A 319 -1.81 12.50 10.33
C TRP A 319 -1.52 11.05 10.66
N TRP A 320 -0.92 10.74 11.83
CA TRP A 320 -0.62 9.37 12.20
C TRP A 320 -1.91 8.53 12.25
N PRO A 321 -1.96 7.37 11.57
CA PRO A 321 -3.22 6.68 11.33
C PRO A 321 -3.76 5.92 12.55
N GLY A 322 -2.92 5.61 13.54
CA GLY A 322 -3.31 4.81 14.71
C GLY A 322 -2.93 5.43 16.04
N GLY A 323 -2.48 4.60 16.99
CA GLY A 323 -2.16 5.05 18.33
C GLY A 323 -0.84 5.82 18.42
N LEU A 324 -0.82 6.85 19.27
CA LEU A 324 0.33 7.69 19.54
C LEU A 324 0.45 7.88 21.07
N GLY A 325 1.58 7.46 21.64
CA GLY A 325 1.82 7.54 23.08
C GLY A 325 3.15 8.17 23.43
N ILE A 326 3.17 8.94 24.53
CA ILE A 326 4.42 9.42 25.13
C ILE A 326 4.57 8.90 26.56
N TYR A 327 5.81 8.83 27.03
CA TYR A 327 6.14 8.29 28.35
C TYR A 327 6.73 9.36 29.27
N PRO A 328 6.43 9.35 30.59
CA PRO A 328 7.04 10.28 31.53
C PRO A 328 8.43 9.85 32.01
N GLY A 329 9.06 10.70 32.81
CA GLY A 329 10.27 10.36 33.58
C GLY A 329 11.51 10.09 32.71
N ASN A 330 12.19 8.98 32.96
CA ASN A 330 13.39 8.57 32.23
C ASN A 330 13.11 8.05 30.80
N ARG A 331 11.83 7.84 30.43
CA ARG A 331 11.40 7.40 29.10
C ARG A 331 10.85 8.53 28.23
N ARG A 332 10.97 9.79 28.67
CA ARG A 332 10.48 10.99 27.96
C ARG A 332 11.00 11.21 26.54
N HIS A 333 12.05 10.51 26.13
CA HIS A 333 12.58 10.53 24.76
C HIS A 333 11.95 9.49 23.83
N ILE A 334 11.15 8.57 24.38
CA ILE A 334 10.50 7.50 23.63
C ILE A 334 9.13 7.99 23.16
N LEU A 335 8.88 7.80 21.87
CA LEU A 335 7.57 7.93 21.26
C LEU A 335 7.05 6.53 20.89
N HIS A 336 5.83 6.23 21.31
CA HIS A 336 5.09 5.06 20.85
C HIS A 336 4.24 5.43 19.64
N LEU A 337 4.27 4.57 18.63
CA LEU A 337 3.47 4.65 17.41
C LEU A 337 2.89 3.28 17.08
N ASP A 338 1.59 3.23 16.74
CA ASP A 338 0.97 2.00 16.23
C ASP A 338 -0.05 2.25 15.11
N VAL A 339 -0.34 1.22 14.32
CA VAL A 339 -1.36 1.22 13.25
C VAL A 339 -2.67 0.53 13.68
N GLY A 340 -2.92 0.45 14.99
CA GLY A 340 -4.20 0.01 15.53
C GLY A 340 -5.23 1.15 15.59
N PRO A 341 -6.29 1.01 16.40
CA PRO A 341 -7.27 2.09 16.60
C PRO A 341 -6.61 3.41 17.01
N LYS A 342 -7.15 4.54 16.53
CA LYS A 342 -6.69 5.88 16.91
C LYS A 342 -6.87 6.10 18.42
N ARG A 343 -5.79 6.44 19.10
CA ARG A 343 -5.77 6.80 20.52
C ARG A 343 -4.53 7.62 20.84
N LYS A 344 -4.63 8.47 21.85
CA LYS A 344 -3.55 9.33 22.33
C LYS A 344 -3.42 9.16 23.84
N TRP A 345 -2.21 9.01 24.36
CA TRP A 345 -2.00 8.88 25.81
C TRP A 345 -0.66 9.47 26.25
N GLY A 346 -0.61 9.89 27.51
CA GLY A 346 0.56 10.50 28.13
C GLY A 346 0.82 11.96 27.75
N PHE A 347 -0.03 12.55 26.89
CA PHE A 347 0.00 13.97 26.51
C PHE A 347 -0.30 14.90 27.67
#